data_AF-A0A3M1PGB3-F1
#
_entry.id   AF-A0A3M1PGB3-F1
#
_cell.length_a   1.000
_cell.length_b   1.000
_cell.length_c   1.000
_cell.angle_alpha   90.00
_cell.angle_beta   90.00
_cell.angle_gamma   90.00
#
_symmetry.space_group_name_H-M   'P 1'
#
loop_
_entity.id
_entity.type
_entity.pdbx_description
1 polymer ?
#
loop_
_entity_poly.entity_id
_entity_poly.type
_entity_poly.pdbx_seq_one_letter_code
_entity_poly.pdbx_strand_id
1 'polypeptide(L)'
;MQTRELRTVSPTSPLANNPFAETGEPNLSGSIAIAIPIAWSEASDRLLCREFESRFAASHASDYAVVWEQFSGNVYTLSPRYLDYTNAVLLGWSSQHPDRALFRCCNLGDPDWQYCTVDLQGQTYLADADQPLAFGQVRTHLWAGPQVGSRTR
;
A
#
# COMPACT_ATOMS: atom_id res chain seq x y z
N MET A 1 -30.30 -9.67 -3.76
CA MET A 1 -28.85 -9.36 -3.78
C MET A 1 -28.63 -8.20 -2.83
N GLN A 2 -27.94 -8.43 -1.72
CA GLN A 2 -27.69 -7.42 -0.71
C GLN A 2 -26.28 -6.88 -0.95
N THR A 3 -26.17 -5.63 -1.39
CA THR A 3 -24.89 -4.95 -1.52
C THR A 3 -24.30 -4.80 -0.12
N ARG A 4 -23.14 -5.41 0.13
CA ARG A 4 -22.38 -5.19 1.36
C ARG A 4 -22.10 -3.69 1.51
N GLU A 5 -22.15 -3.20 2.74
CA GLU A 5 -21.86 -1.81 3.06
C GLU A 5 -20.47 -1.41 2.55
N LEU A 6 -20.39 -0.25 1.90
CA LEU A 6 -19.12 0.34 1.49
C LEU A 6 -18.31 0.67 2.75
N ARG A 7 -17.10 0.11 2.85
CA ARG A 7 -16.15 0.43 3.93
C ARG A 7 -14.97 1.19 3.35
N THR A 8 -14.66 2.34 3.95
CA THR A 8 -13.48 3.14 3.61
C THR A 8 -12.31 2.70 4.49
N VAL A 9 -11.23 2.24 3.86
CA VAL A 9 -9.95 2.00 4.52
C VAL A 9 -9.11 3.24 4.31
N SER A 10 -8.59 3.81 5.40
CA SER A 10 -7.75 4.99 5.34
C SER A 10 -6.47 4.75 6.11
N PRO A 11 -5.31 4.93 5.46
CA PRO A 11 -4.04 4.85 6.13
C PRO A 11 -3.82 6.00 7.10
N THR A 12 -2.87 5.79 7.99
CA THR A 12 -2.36 6.77 8.94
C THR A 12 -0.96 7.20 8.50
N SER A 13 -0.91 8.13 7.54
CA SER A 13 0.34 8.61 6.96
C SER A 13 0.51 10.14 7.10
N PRO A 14 1.74 10.68 7.19
CA PRO A 14 1.98 12.12 7.39
C PRO A 14 1.56 13.01 6.22
N LEU A 15 1.44 12.51 4.98
CA LEU A 15 1.07 13.31 3.80
C LEU A 15 -0.33 13.01 3.27
N ALA A 16 -0.88 11.83 3.50
CA ALA A 16 -2.24 11.49 3.11
C ALA A 16 -3.23 11.93 4.20
N ASN A 17 -3.77 13.14 4.02
CA ASN A 17 -5.09 13.44 4.58
C ASN A 17 -6.12 12.56 3.86
N ASN A 18 -6.90 11.79 4.62
CA ASN A 18 -8.05 11.06 4.06
C ASN A 18 -9.03 12.08 3.46
N PRO A 19 -9.31 12.06 2.15
CA PRO A 19 -10.24 13.00 1.53
C PRO A 19 -11.70 12.82 2.00
N PHE A 20 -11.98 11.72 2.73
CA PHE A 20 -13.25 11.45 3.41
C PHE A 20 -13.23 11.76 4.91
N ALA A 21 -12.09 12.18 5.48
CA ALA A 21 -12.05 12.68 6.85
C ALA A 21 -12.50 14.14 6.87
N GLU A 22 -13.45 14.46 7.74
CA GLU A 22 -14.15 15.75 7.82
C GLU A 22 -13.24 16.96 8.18
N THR A 23 -11.92 16.77 8.35
CA THR A 23 -10.98 17.76 8.86
C THR A 23 -9.74 18.02 7.99
N GLY A 24 -9.72 17.58 6.72
CA GLY A 24 -8.55 17.73 5.85
C GLY A 24 -8.26 19.18 5.44
N GLU A 25 -7.16 19.76 5.95
CA GLU A 25 -6.52 20.96 5.40
C GLU A 25 -6.30 20.79 3.88
N PRO A 26 -6.95 21.60 3.03
CA PRO A 26 -7.02 21.34 1.60
C PRO A 26 -5.96 22.16 0.85
N ASN A 27 -4.66 21.97 1.12
CA ASN A 27 -3.65 22.51 0.19
C ASN A 27 -2.23 21.93 0.34
N LEU A 28 -2.03 20.66 -0.01
CA LEU A 28 -0.69 20.18 -0.35
C LEU A 28 -0.52 20.23 -1.88
N SER A 29 -0.50 21.45 -2.44
CA SER A 29 -0.22 21.67 -3.86
C SER A 29 1.05 20.94 -4.28
N GLY A 30 0.95 20.14 -5.33
CA GLY A 30 2.08 19.34 -5.82
C GLY A 30 2.30 18.01 -5.08
N SER A 31 1.40 17.55 -4.22
CA SER A 31 1.47 16.20 -3.64
C SER A 31 0.77 15.13 -4.50
N ILE A 32 1.30 13.92 -4.44
CA ILE A 32 0.73 12.69 -5.01
C ILE A 32 0.46 11.74 -3.86
N ALA A 33 -0.75 11.22 -3.77
CA ALA A 33 -1.12 10.13 -2.85
C ALA A 33 -1.96 9.11 -3.63
N ILE A 34 -1.52 7.85 -3.67
CA ILE A 34 -2.18 6.77 -4.41
C ILE A 34 -2.28 5.53 -3.52
N ALA A 35 -3.50 5.01 -3.36
CA ALA A 35 -3.74 3.72 -2.72
C ALA A 35 -4.03 2.64 -3.77
N ILE A 36 -3.30 1.52 -3.73
CA ILE A 36 -3.40 0.44 -4.72
C ILE A 36 -3.56 -0.90 -3.98
N PRO A 37 -4.64 -1.67 -4.21
CA PRO A 37 -4.72 -3.03 -3.67
C PRO A 37 -3.67 -3.93 -4.34
N ILE A 38 -2.92 -4.68 -3.54
CA ILE A 38 -1.84 -5.56 -4.01
C ILE A 38 -2.30 -7.01 -4.02
N ALA A 39 -2.63 -7.56 -2.86
CA ALA A 39 -2.96 -8.98 -2.72
C ALA A 39 -3.69 -9.28 -1.41
N TRP A 40 -4.46 -10.37 -1.41
CA TRP A 40 -4.94 -10.97 -0.17
C TRP A 40 -3.79 -11.70 0.54
N SER A 41 -3.92 -11.89 1.85
CA SER A 41 -3.09 -12.83 2.62
C SER A 41 -3.38 -14.27 2.23
N GLU A 42 -2.51 -15.19 2.64
CA GLU A 42 -2.69 -16.64 2.44
C GLU A 42 -4.04 -17.13 2.97
N ALA A 43 -4.38 -16.70 4.18
CA ALA A 43 -5.63 -17.03 4.86
C ALA A 43 -6.86 -16.29 4.29
N SER A 44 -6.68 -15.42 3.29
CA SER A 44 -7.74 -14.59 2.70
C SER A 44 -8.50 -13.74 3.76
N ASP A 45 -7.80 -13.36 4.81
CA ASP A 45 -8.32 -12.61 5.96
C ASP A 45 -7.83 -11.17 6.04
N ARG A 46 -6.79 -10.85 5.28
CA ARG A 46 -6.15 -9.54 5.24
C ARG A 46 -5.94 -9.11 3.80
N LEU A 47 -6.21 -7.84 3.51
CA LEU A 47 -5.87 -7.21 2.24
C LEU A 47 -4.63 -6.35 2.43
N LEU A 48 -3.60 -6.59 1.62
CA LEU A 48 -2.46 -5.70 1.49
C LEU A 48 -2.74 -4.68 0.41
N CYS A 49 -2.62 -3.42 0.78
CA CYS A 49 -2.62 -2.29 -0.12
C CYS A 49 -1.27 -1.57 -0.03
N ARG A 50 -0.84 -0.99 -1.14
CA ARG A 50 0.20 0.03 -1.19
C ARG A 50 -0.46 1.38 -0.93
N GLU A 51 0.19 2.19 -0.13
CA GLU A 51 0.02 3.63 -0.17
C GLU A 51 1.34 4.26 -0.62
N PHE A 52 1.29 4.96 -1.74
CA PHE A 52 2.41 5.72 -2.28
C PHE A 52 2.17 7.20 -2.10
N GLU A 53 3.15 7.90 -1.51
CA GLU A 53 3.13 9.33 -1.31
C GLU A 53 4.40 9.99 -1.83
N SER A 54 4.26 11.12 -2.50
CA SER A 54 5.41 11.94 -2.91
C SER A 54 4.99 13.38 -3.18
N ARG A 55 5.97 14.24 -3.46
CA ARG A 55 5.77 15.58 -4.02
C ARG A 55 6.36 15.63 -5.43
N PHE A 56 5.66 16.31 -6.34
CA PHE A 56 6.17 16.58 -7.68
C PHE A 56 7.56 17.23 -7.60
N ALA A 57 8.49 16.73 -8.43
CA ALA A 57 9.89 17.15 -8.47
C ALA A 57 10.69 16.94 -7.17
N ALA A 58 10.25 16.07 -6.26
CA ALA A 58 11.03 15.66 -5.09
C ALA A 58 11.80 14.35 -5.33
N SER A 59 12.93 14.18 -4.64
CA SER A 59 13.71 12.94 -4.62
C SER A 59 13.31 11.96 -3.53
N HIS A 60 12.30 12.31 -2.72
CA HIS A 60 11.79 11.49 -1.63
C HIS A 60 10.37 11.01 -1.95
N ALA A 61 10.15 9.71 -1.79
CA ALA A 61 8.83 9.08 -1.87
C ALA A 61 8.69 8.07 -0.74
N SER A 62 7.49 7.98 -0.19
CA SER A 62 7.14 7.00 0.82
C SER A 62 6.25 5.92 0.19
N ASP A 63 6.63 4.65 0.39
CA ASP A 63 5.83 3.48 0.03
C ASP A 63 5.49 2.73 1.33
N TYR A 64 4.22 2.77 1.73
CA TYR A 64 3.72 2.10 2.94
C TYR A 64 2.92 0.85 2.57
N ALA A 65 3.01 -0.18 3.42
CA ALA A 65 2.07 -1.28 3.40
C ALA A 65 0.88 -0.95 4.31
N VAL A 66 -0.30 -0.91 3.72
CA VAL A 66 -1.57 -0.75 4.45
C VAL A 66 -2.25 -2.11 4.49
N VAL A 67 -2.33 -2.70 5.68
CA VAL A 67 -3.00 -3.99 5.89
C VAL A 67 -4.37 -3.75 6.49
N TRP A 68 -5.41 -4.19 5.79
CA TRP A 68 -6.78 -4.22 6.31
C TRP A 68 -7.18 -5.64 6.72
N GLU A 69 -7.55 -5.82 7.97
CA GLU A 69 -8.12 -7.08 8.48
C GLU A 69 -9.65 -7.12 8.29
N GLN A 70 -10.14 -8.12 7.57
CA GLN A 70 -11.56 -8.13 7.17
C GLN A 70 -12.53 -8.30 8.33
N PHE A 71 -12.15 -9.08 9.36
CA PHE A 71 -13.04 -9.48 10.45
C PHE A 71 -13.04 -8.46 11.60
N SER A 72 -11.85 -8.02 12.02
CA SER A 72 -11.70 -7.00 13.07
C SER A 72 -11.99 -5.59 12.54
N GLY A 73 -11.79 -5.36 11.24
CA GLY A 73 -11.83 -4.02 10.64
C GLY A 73 -10.59 -3.18 10.94
N ASN A 74 -9.57 -3.76 11.59
CA ASN A 74 -8.33 -3.04 11.89
C ASN A 74 -7.57 -2.67 10.61
N VAL A 75 -6.87 -1.54 10.68
CA VAL A 75 -6.01 -1.05 9.62
C VAL A 75 -4.63 -0.78 10.20
N TYR A 76 -3.60 -1.33 9.56
CA TYR A 76 -2.21 -1.19 9.97
C TYR A 76 -1.44 -0.49 8.86
N THR A 77 -0.75 0.60 9.19
CA THR A 77 0.19 1.27 8.28
C THR A 77 1.60 0.85 8.67
N LEU A 78 2.29 0.17 7.77
CA LEU A 78 3.58 -0.46 8.01
C LEU A 78 4.64 0.17 7.12
N SER A 79 5.80 0.44 7.73
CA SER A 79 7.02 0.81 7.05
C SER A 79 8.22 0.19 7.78
N PRO A 80 9.33 -0.06 7.08
CA PRO A 80 10.57 -0.45 7.73
C PRO A 80 11.01 0.58 8.76
N ARG A 81 11.46 0.12 9.94
CA ARG A 81 11.96 0.97 11.03
C ARG A 81 13.33 0.48 11.47
N TYR A 82 14.13 1.40 12.02
CA TYR A 82 15.47 1.10 12.55
C TYR A 82 16.46 0.57 11.50
N LEU A 83 16.23 0.90 10.23
CA LEU A 83 17.15 0.71 9.11
C LEU A 83 17.56 2.07 8.57
N ASP A 84 18.81 2.21 8.16
CA ASP A 84 19.28 3.41 7.46
C ASP A 84 18.98 3.27 5.97
N TYR A 85 17.93 3.93 5.51
CA TYR A 85 17.50 3.91 4.11
C TYR A 85 16.91 5.27 3.72
N THR A 86 17.03 5.61 2.44
CA THR A 86 16.35 6.80 1.86
C THR A 86 15.07 6.42 1.13
N ASN A 87 14.99 5.20 0.61
CA ASN A 87 13.85 4.70 -0.15
C ASN A 87 13.51 3.28 0.30
N ALA A 88 12.21 3.02 0.47
CA ALA A 88 11.67 1.67 0.65
C ALA A 88 10.62 1.44 -0.43
N VAL A 89 10.57 0.23 -0.96
CA VAL A 89 9.58 -0.20 -1.95
C VAL A 89 8.88 -1.44 -1.44
N LEU A 90 7.55 -1.38 -1.32
CA LEU A 90 6.72 -2.53 -0.96
C LEU A 90 6.76 -3.54 -2.10
N LEU A 91 7.06 -4.80 -1.83
CA LEU A 91 7.09 -5.85 -2.85
C LEU A 91 5.84 -6.73 -2.82
N GLY A 92 5.22 -6.91 -1.64
CA GLY A 92 4.05 -7.76 -1.46
C GLY A 92 4.06 -8.44 -0.09
N TRP A 93 3.38 -9.58 0.03
CA TRP A 93 3.56 -10.47 1.17
C TRP A 93 4.89 -11.22 1.05
N SER A 94 5.51 -11.55 2.18
CA SER A 94 6.71 -12.39 2.20
C SER A 94 6.37 -13.85 1.89
N SER A 95 7.22 -14.51 1.11
CA SER A 95 7.11 -15.95 0.82
C SER A 95 7.55 -16.82 2.00
N GLN A 96 8.50 -16.33 2.81
CA GLN A 96 9.03 -17.04 3.98
C GLN A 96 8.19 -16.78 5.25
N HIS A 97 7.52 -15.62 5.31
CA HIS A 97 6.68 -15.17 6.41
C HIS A 97 5.37 -14.58 5.87
N PRO A 98 4.39 -15.42 5.47
CA PRO A 98 3.16 -14.99 4.78
C PRO A 98 2.26 -14.01 5.53
N ASP A 99 2.53 -13.78 6.81
CA ASP A 99 1.87 -12.81 7.68
C ASP A 99 2.54 -11.43 7.70
N ARG A 100 3.64 -11.23 6.96
CA ARG A 100 4.45 -10.00 6.96
C ARG A 100 4.56 -9.36 5.59
N ALA A 101 4.60 -8.03 5.57
CA ALA A 101 4.84 -7.26 4.35
C ALA A 101 6.34 -7.25 4.01
N LEU A 102 6.69 -7.57 2.78
CA LEU A 102 8.08 -7.58 2.29
C LEU A 102 8.41 -6.25 1.60
N PHE A 103 9.53 -5.66 1.99
CA PHE A 103 10.07 -4.44 1.42
C PHE A 103 11.48 -4.65 0.86
N ARG A 104 11.83 -3.83 -0.11
CA ARG A 104 13.21 -3.58 -0.52
C ARG A 104 13.61 -2.17 -0.13
N CYS A 105 14.65 -2.05 0.68
CA CYS A 105 15.20 -0.79 1.17
C CYS A 105 16.53 -0.49 0.49
N CYS A 106 16.75 0.77 0.12
CA CYS A 106 18.03 1.23 -0.43
C CYS A 106 18.32 2.69 -0.13
N ASN A 107 19.59 3.04 -0.29
CA ASN A 107 20.03 4.42 -0.36
C ASN A 107 20.06 4.90 -1.82
N LEU A 108 19.56 6.10 -2.08
CA LEU A 108 19.51 6.65 -3.43
C LEU A 108 20.93 6.81 -3.96
N GLY A 109 21.23 6.16 -5.08
CA GLY A 109 22.57 6.14 -5.67
C GLY A 109 23.46 5.00 -5.17
N ASP A 110 23.00 4.20 -4.21
CA ASP A 110 23.65 2.97 -3.76
C ASP A 110 23.14 1.77 -4.60
N PRO A 111 24.01 0.95 -5.21
CA PRO A 111 23.60 -0.26 -5.90
C PRO A 111 23.11 -1.36 -4.94
N ASP A 112 23.52 -1.33 -3.68
CA ASP A 112 23.17 -2.35 -2.71
C ASP A 112 21.77 -2.08 -2.14
N TRP A 113 20.94 -3.13 -2.16
CA TRP A 113 19.63 -3.11 -1.53
C TRP A 113 19.52 -4.20 -0.49
N GLN A 114 18.68 -3.93 0.51
CA GLN A 114 18.39 -4.86 1.59
C GLN A 114 16.92 -5.25 1.54
N TYR A 115 16.64 -6.52 1.75
CA TYR A 115 15.27 -7.02 1.89
C TYR A 115 14.91 -7.09 3.37
N CYS A 116 13.73 -6.62 3.71
CA CYS A 116 13.22 -6.72 5.07
C CYS A 116 11.72 -6.98 5.08
N THR A 117 11.26 -7.70 6.10
CA THR A 117 9.84 -7.88 6.37
C THR A 117 9.38 -7.03 7.55
N VAL A 118 8.13 -6.60 7.52
CA VAL A 118 7.48 -5.84 8.59
C VAL A 118 6.23 -6.59 9.04
N ASP A 119 6.12 -6.89 10.33
CA ASP A 119 4.94 -7.52 10.91
C ASP A 119 3.82 -6.50 11.22
N LEU A 120 2.65 -6.99 11.66
CA LEU A 120 1.51 -6.12 12.00
C LEU A 120 1.75 -5.23 13.22
N GLN A 121 2.79 -5.50 14.01
CA GLN A 121 3.22 -4.65 15.12
C GLN A 121 4.18 -3.54 14.66
N GLY A 122 4.57 -3.55 13.38
CA GLY A 122 5.52 -2.60 12.80
C GLY A 122 6.97 -2.94 13.11
N GLN A 123 7.26 -4.16 13.57
CA GLN A 123 8.63 -4.62 13.81
C GLN A 123 9.26 -5.06 12.50
N THR A 124 10.50 -4.61 12.27
CA THR A 124 11.28 -4.91 11.06
C THR A 124 12.26 -6.05 11.30
N TYR A 125 12.36 -6.94 10.32
CA TYR A 125 13.26 -8.10 10.30
C TYR A 125 13.99 -8.17 8.95
N LEU A 126 15.29 -8.46 8.95
CA LEU A 126 16.02 -8.74 7.71
C LEU A 126 15.50 -10.03 7.07
N ALA A 127 15.42 -10.05 5.73
CA ALA A 127 14.80 -11.12 4.97
C ALA A 127 15.61 -11.44 3.70
N ASP A 128 16.86 -11.89 3.91
CA ASP A 128 17.76 -12.21 2.81
C ASP A 128 17.16 -13.31 1.90
N ALA A 129 17.21 -13.06 0.59
CA ALA A 129 16.68 -13.96 -0.45
C ALA A 129 15.16 -14.25 -0.39
N ASP A 130 14.38 -13.45 0.32
CA ASP A 130 12.92 -13.54 0.29
C ASP A 130 12.33 -13.04 -1.04
N GLN A 131 11.12 -13.47 -1.35
CA GLN A 131 10.40 -13.15 -2.58
C GLN A 131 8.97 -12.68 -2.27
N PRO A 132 8.43 -11.75 -3.08
CA PRO A 132 7.06 -11.32 -2.91
C PRO A 132 6.11 -12.42 -3.38
N LEU A 133 5.02 -12.57 -2.64
CA LEU A 133 3.95 -13.49 -2.97
C LEU A 133 2.62 -12.74 -3.01
N ALA A 134 1.81 -13.07 -4.02
CA ALA A 134 0.47 -12.55 -4.20
C ALA A 134 -0.54 -13.69 -4.09
N PHE A 135 -1.45 -13.59 -3.13
CA PHE A 135 -2.60 -14.48 -3.04
C PHE A 135 -3.86 -13.79 -3.60
N GLY A 136 -4.71 -14.60 -4.22
CA GLY A 136 -5.95 -14.15 -4.85
C GLY A 136 -5.91 -14.23 -6.38
N GLN A 137 -7.08 -14.16 -6.99
CA GLN A 137 -7.23 -14.14 -8.45
C GLN A 137 -7.55 -12.73 -8.91
N VAL A 138 -6.78 -12.21 -9.86
CA VAL A 138 -7.14 -10.99 -10.58
C VAL A 138 -8.35 -11.31 -11.45
N ARG A 139 -9.54 -10.87 -11.04
CA ARG A 139 -10.74 -10.91 -11.88
C ARG A 139 -10.79 -9.64 -12.72
N THR A 140 -10.38 -9.73 -13.98
CA THR A 140 -10.16 -8.63 -14.93
C THR A 140 -11.40 -7.85 -15.41
N HIS A 141 -12.58 -7.97 -14.77
CA HIS A 141 -13.82 -7.43 -15.34
C HIS A 141 -14.73 -6.75 -14.32
N LEU A 142 -14.33 -5.59 -13.78
CA LEU A 142 -15.20 -4.79 -12.90
C LEU A 142 -15.31 -3.30 -13.24
N TRP A 143 -14.66 -2.81 -14.30
CA TRP A 143 -14.88 -1.45 -14.80
C TRP A 143 -15.41 -1.44 -16.23
N ALA A 144 -16.74 -1.48 -16.37
CA ALA A 144 -17.45 -1.01 -17.55
C ALA A 144 -18.02 0.38 -17.21
N GLY A 145 -17.19 1.42 -17.25
CA GLY A 145 -17.65 2.79 -17.05
C GLY A 145 -18.59 3.25 -18.19
N PRO A 146 -19.42 4.30 -17.99
CA PRO A 146 -20.34 4.78 -19.01
C PRO A 146 -19.58 5.28 -20.25
N GLN A 147 -19.83 4.68 -21.41
CA GLN A 147 -19.36 5.22 -22.69
C GLN A 147 -20.33 6.32 -23.14
N VAL A 148 -20.06 7.57 -22.73
CA VAL A 148 -20.79 8.73 -23.25
C VAL A 148 -20.29 9.01 -24.66
N GLY A 149 -21.02 8.50 -25.64
CA GLY A 149 -20.87 8.86 -27.05
C GLY A 149 -22.14 9.56 -27.53
N SER A 150 -22.18 10.90 -27.49
CA SER A 150 -23.13 11.66 -28.29
C SER A 150 -22.37 12.39 -29.39
N ARG A 151 -22.43 11.85 -30.61
CA ARG A 151 -22.14 12.62 -31.83
C ARG A 151 -23.40 13.37 -32.21
N THR A 152 -23.37 14.70 -32.03
CA THR A 152 -24.28 15.60 -32.74
C THR A 152 -23.94 15.56 -34.23
N ARG A 153 -24.99 15.43 -35.06
CA ARG A 153 -24.96 15.73 -36.49
C ARG A 153 -25.67 17.06 -36.70
#